data_AF-A0A5B0MQR8-F1
#
_entry.id   AF-A0A5B0MQR8-F1
#
_cell.length_a   1.000
_cell.length_b   1.000
_cell.length_c   1.000
_cell.angle_alpha   90.00
_cell.angle_beta   90.00
_cell.angle_gamma   90.00
#
_symmetry.space_group_name_H-M   'P 1'
#
loop_
_entity.id
_entity.type
_entity.pdbx_description
1 polymer ?
#
loop_
_entity_poly.entity_id
_entity_poly.type
_entity_poly.pdbx_seq_one_letter_code
_entity_poly.pdbx_strand_id
1 'polypeptide(L)'
;MEETLRNEALQAIDFLERHKRANTDKLYREALTQEPKKDRYVDTNSKVKSLKEMVARDLGFQGTVKHPRVWHLQTTDVGAPMKNHGTPPAPRRDTQVQVQLPRANHSAMLAFILLSYALLFFLLFSDWF
;
A
#
# COMPACT_ATOMS: atom_id res chain seq x y z
N MET A 1 -17.74 -22.04 -26.49
CA MET A 1 -16.85 -22.03 -25.30
C MET A 1 -15.38 -21.86 -25.71
N GLU A 2 -14.94 -22.50 -26.80
CA GLU A 2 -13.57 -22.34 -27.31
C GLU A 2 -13.32 -20.97 -27.97
N GLU A 3 -14.30 -20.43 -28.69
CA GLU A 3 -14.22 -19.07 -29.27
C GLU A 3 -14.15 -17.97 -28.20
N THR A 4 -14.87 -18.13 -27.09
CA THR A 4 -14.85 -17.18 -25.97
C THR A 4 -13.49 -17.18 -25.27
N LEU A 5 -12.91 -18.36 -25.01
CA LEU A 5 -11.56 -18.48 -24.45
C LEU A 5 -10.50 -17.87 -25.37
N ARG A 6 -10.64 -18.05 -26.68
CA ARG A 6 -9.74 -17.45 -27.68
C ARG A 6 -9.82 -15.91 -27.68
N ASN A 7 -11.02 -15.35 -27.56
CA ASN A 7 -11.21 -13.90 -27.49
C ASN A 7 -10.63 -13.31 -26.19
N GLU A 8 -10.80 -14.00 -25.07
CA GLU A 8 -10.20 -13.61 -23.78
C GLU A 8 -8.67 -13.66 -23.83
N ALA A 9 -8.08 -14.70 -24.43
CA ALA A 9 -6.64 -14.79 -24.62
C ALA A 9 -6.11 -13.66 -25.51
N LEU A 10 -6.80 -13.31 -26.59
CA LEU A 10 -6.44 -12.17 -27.45
C LEU A 10 -6.49 -10.83 -26.70
N GLN A 11 -7.54 -10.62 -25.89
CA GLN A 11 -7.66 -9.42 -25.06
C GLN A 11 -6.54 -9.35 -24.01
N ALA A 12 -6.18 -10.49 -23.41
CA ALA A 12 -5.08 -10.58 -22.46
C ALA A 12 -3.73 -10.27 -23.13
N ILE A 13 -3.49 -10.76 -24.36
CA ILE A 13 -2.28 -10.44 -25.13
C ILE A 13 -2.19 -8.93 -25.40
N ASP A 14 -3.26 -8.31 -25.88
CA ASP A 14 -3.29 -6.86 -26.14
C ASP A 14 -3.05 -6.05 -24.85
N PHE A 15 -3.68 -6.46 -23.74
CA PHE A 15 -3.42 -5.86 -22.44
C PHE A 15 -1.94 -5.97 -22.02
N LEU A 16 -1.33 -7.15 -22.19
CA LEU A 16 0.07 -7.39 -21.86
C LEU A 16 1.01 -6.54 -22.74
N GLU A 17 0.66 -6.35 -24.01
CA GLU A 17 1.42 -5.50 -24.93
C GLU A 17 1.32 -4.02 -24.53
N ARG A 18 0.12 -3.53 -24.23
CA ARG A 18 -0.09 -2.15 -23.72
C ARG A 18 0.67 -1.92 -22.43
N HIS A 19 0.62 -2.88 -21.50
CA HIS A 19 1.40 -2.81 -20.26
C HIS A 19 2.90 -2.76 -20.53
N LYS A 20 3.41 -3.57 -21.49
CA LYS A 20 4.82 -3.52 -21.91
C LYS A 20 5.20 -2.16 -22.48
N ARG A 21 4.35 -1.58 -23.33
CA ARG A 21 4.57 -0.23 -23.91
C ARG A 21 4.57 0.84 -22.80
N ALA A 22 3.57 0.82 -21.91
CA ALA A 22 3.48 1.73 -20.78
C ALA A 22 4.67 1.63 -19.83
N ASN A 23 5.26 0.43 -19.66
CA ASN A 23 6.47 0.23 -18.87
C ASN A 23 7.73 0.93 -19.45
N THR A 24 7.66 1.50 -20.65
CA THR A 24 8.72 2.38 -21.17
C THR A 24 8.65 3.79 -20.57
N ASP A 25 7.46 4.22 -20.14
CA ASP A 25 7.25 5.52 -19.51
C ASP A 25 7.82 5.52 -18.07
N LYS A 26 8.64 6.53 -17.78
CA LYS A 26 9.26 6.74 -16.47
C LYS A 26 8.21 6.93 -15.37
N LEU A 27 7.17 7.73 -15.61
CA LEU A 27 6.14 8.02 -14.61
C LEU A 27 5.36 6.76 -14.26
N TYR A 28 5.06 5.94 -15.27
CA TYR A 28 4.39 4.67 -15.10
C TYR A 28 5.23 3.69 -14.27
N ARG A 29 6.54 3.59 -14.56
CA ARG A 29 7.48 2.76 -13.79
C ARG A 29 7.59 3.21 -12.34
N GLU A 30 7.66 4.52 -12.10
CA GLU A 30 7.70 5.08 -10.75
C GLU A 30 6.41 4.75 -9.99
N ALA A 31 5.25 4.88 -10.64
CA ALA A 31 3.97 4.50 -10.06
C ALA A 31 3.91 3.01 -9.68
N LEU A 32 4.41 2.11 -10.55
CA LEU A 32 4.50 0.67 -10.26
C LEU A 32 5.47 0.36 -9.11
N THR A 33 6.54 1.13 -8.96
CA THR A 33 7.52 0.96 -7.88
C THR A 33 6.97 1.41 -6.52
N GLN A 34 6.08 2.41 -6.52
CA GLN A 34 5.41 2.88 -5.31
C GLN A 34 4.16 2.08 -4.95
N GLU A 35 3.54 1.41 -5.90
CA GLU A 35 2.35 0.58 -5.66
C GLU A 35 2.51 -0.45 -4.52
N PRO A 36 3.59 -1.26 -4.44
CA PRO A 36 3.76 -2.23 -3.36
C PRO A 36 4.01 -1.59 -1.98
N LYS A 37 4.25 -0.27 -1.93
CA LYS A 37 4.32 0.47 -0.65
C LYS A 37 2.94 0.83 -0.11
N LYS A 38 1.91 0.81 -0.96
CA LYS A 38 0.51 0.91 -0.54
C LYS A 38 0.13 -0.43 0.07
N ASP A 39 -0.69 -0.41 1.11
CA ASP A 39 -1.14 -1.62 1.83
C ASP A 39 -2.12 -2.45 0.98
N ARG A 40 -1.61 -2.96 -0.15
CA ARG A 40 -2.35 -3.72 -1.15
C ARG A 40 -1.92 -5.17 -1.05
N TYR A 41 -2.93 -6.04 -1.09
CA TYR A 41 -2.77 -7.48 -0.94
C TYR A 41 -1.95 -8.16 -2.06
N VAL A 42 -1.96 -7.61 -3.27
CA VAL A 42 -1.22 -8.11 -4.46
C VAL A 42 -0.85 -6.91 -5.35
N ASP A 43 0.42 -6.84 -5.78
CA ASP A 43 0.91 -5.81 -6.71
C ASP A 43 0.52 -6.09 -8.18
N THR A 44 0.61 -5.06 -9.03
CA THR A 44 0.29 -5.19 -10.46
C THR A 44 1.24 -6.14 -11.18
N ASN A 45 2.52 -6.17 -10.81
CA ASN A 45 3.53 -7.03 -11.45
C ASN A 45 3.19 -8.52 -11.29
N SER A 46 2.72 -8.93 -10.12
CA SER A 46 2.33 -10.30 -9.81
C SER A 46 1.08 -10.73 -10.56
N LYS A 47 0.13 -9.81 -10.75
CA LYS A 47 -1.07 -10.04 -11.58
C LYS A 47 -0.68 -10.22 -13.06
N VAL A 48 0.17 -9.34 -13.59
CA VAL A 48 0.68 -9.41 -14.96
C VAL A 48 1.45 -10.71 -15.20
N LYS A 49 2.25 -11.15 -14.22
CA LYS A 49 3.04 -12.39 -14.32
C LYS A 49 2.14 -13.63 -14.34
N SER A 50 1.13 -13.68 -13.47
CA SER A 50 0.12 -14.75 -13.48
C SER A 50 -0.67 -14.78 -14.80
N LEU A 51 -1.06 -13.62 -15.32
CA LEU A 51 -1.78 -13.51 -16.59
C LEU A 51 -0.92 -14.01 -17.76
N LYS A 52 0.38 -13.71 -17.78
CA LYS A 52 1.30 -14.25 -18.80
C LYS A 52 1.36 -15.77 -18.79
N GLU A 53 1.39 -16.39 -17.61
CA GLU A 53 1.40 -17.85 -17.49
C GLU A 53 0.08 -18.49 -17.94
N MET A 54 -1.05 -17.81 -17.67
CA MET A 54 -2.38 -18.25 -18.10
C MET A 54 -2.47 -18.22 -19.63
N VAL A 55 -2.14 -17.09 -20.25
CA VAL A 55 -2.11 -16.96 -21.71
C VAL A 55 -1.13 -17.96 -22.34
N ALA A 56 0.04 -18.16 -21.74
CA ALA A 56 1.00 -19.15 -22.24
C ALA A 56 0.44 -20.58 -22.20
N ARG A 57 -0.25 -20.95 -21.12
CA ARG A 57 -0.93 -22.25 -21.02
C ARG A 57 -2.02 -22.39 -22.07
N ASP A 58 -2.86 -21.36 -22.25
CA ASP A 58 -3.98 -21.40 -23.20
C ASP A 58 -3.49 -21.51 -24.66
N LEU A 59 -2.29 -21.02 -24.95
CA LEU A 59 -1.60 -21.18 -26.24
C LEU A 59 -0.86 -22.53 -26.38
N GLY A 60 -0.96 -23.43 -25.39
CA GLY A 60 -0.34 -24.76 -25.42
C GLY A 60 1.12 -24.81 -24.95
N PHE A 61 1.67 -23.72 -24.40
CA PHE A 61 3.00 -23.75 -23.80
C PHE A 61 2.98 -24.39 -22.40
N GLN A 62 4.10 -24.99 -21.99
CA GLN A 62 4.27 -25.55 -20.64
C GLN A 62 4.34 -24.42 -19.59
N GLY A 63 3.16 -23.99 -19.12
CA GLY A 63 3.00 -22.97 -18.08
C GLY A 63 2.41 -23.54 -16.80
N THR A 64 3.15 -23.46 -15.68
CA THR A 64 2.56 -23.63 -14.34
C THR A 64 1.88 -22.33 -13.97
N VAL A 65 0.56 -22.23 -14.14
CA VAL A 65 -0.20 -21.03 -13.76
C VAL A 65 -0.10 -20.86 -12.25
N LYS A 66 0.68 -19.88 -11.80
CA LYS A 66 0.76 -19.52 -10.39
C LYS A 66 -0.21 -18.38 -10.10
N HIS A 67 -0.86 -18.47 -8.95
CA HIS A 67 -1.77 -17.42 -8.49
C HIS A 67 -1.00 -16.11 -8.23
N PRO A 68 -1.58 -14.93 -8.50
CA PRO A 68 -0.90 -13.64 -8.28
C PRO A 68 -0.36 -13.48 -6.85
N ARG A 69 -1.08 -13.99 -5.83
CA ARG A 69 -0.61 -14.04 -4.43
C ARG A 69 0.72 -14.80 -4.28
N VAL A 70 0.89 -15.92 -4.97
CA VAL A 70 2.11 -16.73 -4.92
C VAL A 70 3.27 -15.98 -5.58
N TRP A 71 3.00 -15.29 -6.69
CA TRP A 71 4.01 -14.44 -7.31
C TRP A 71 4.43 -13.29 -6.40
N HIS A 72 3.46 -12.61 -5.79
CA HIS A 72 3.70 -11.52 -4.86
C HIS A 72 4.55 -11.99 -3.68
N LEU A 73 4.22 -13.14 -3.08
CA LEU A 73 5.04 -13.73 -2.01
C LEU A 73 6.45 -14.14 -2.47
N GLN A 74 6.65 -14.47 -3.75
CA GLN A 74 7.99 -14.79 -4.27
C GLN A 74 8.82 -13.53 -4.57
N THR A 75 8.19 -12.43 -4.97
CA THR A 75 8.87 -11.19 -5.36
C THR A 75 9.05 -10.20 -4.22
N THR A 76 8.07 -10.14 -3.31
CA THR A 76 8.00 -9.13 -2.25
C THR A 76 8.74 -9.59 -1.01
N ASP A 77 9.23 -10.83 -0.99
CA ASP A 77 9.83 -11.40 0.19
C ASP A 77 11.35 -11.51 0.14
N VAL A 78 11.92 -10.79 1.09
CA VAL A 78 13.23 -11.00 1.71
C VAL A 78 13.22 -12.36 2.43
N GLY A 79 12.83 -13.47 1.78
CA GLY A 79 12.83 -14.82 2.35
C GLY A 79 12.22 -14.97 3.76
N ALA A 80 11.39 -14.05 4.24
CA ALA A 80 11.02 -13.96 5.66
C ALA A 80 10.07 -15.09 6.08
N PRO A 81 9.08 -15.55 5.29
CA PRO A 81 8.24 -16.69 5.62
C PRO A 81 9.03 -18.01 5.59
N MET A 82 10.00 -18.13 4.67
CA MET A 82 10.92 -19.28 4.62
C MET A 82 11.92 -19.26 5.79
N LYS A 83 12.41 -18.09 6.21
CA LYS A 83 13.25 -17.93 7.41
C LYS A 83 12.46 -18.09 8.72
N ASN A 84 11.20 -17.71 8.74
CA ASN A 84 10.36 -17.70 9.94
C ASN A 84 9.53 -18.98 10.10
N HIS A 85 9.79 -20.02 9.32
CA HIS A 85 9.09 -21.31 9.38
C HIS A 85 7.55 -21.18 9.36
N GLY A 86 7.02 -20.25 8.57
CA GLY A 86 5.58 -19.98 8.52
C GLY A 86 5.05 -18.99 9.56
N THR A 87 5.92 -18.39 10.39
CA THR A 87 5.52 -17.28 11.26
C THR A 87 5.41 -16.00 10.44
N PRO A 88 4.23 -15.36 10.36
CA PRO A 88 4.07 -14.12 9.61
C PRO A 88 5.00 -13.05 10.17
N PRO A 89 5.61 -12.21 9.31
CA PRO A 89 6.48 -11.14 9.77
C PRO A 89 5.72 -10.20 10.70
N ALA A 90 6.36 -9.80 11.80
CA ALA A 90 5.77 -8.83 12.72
C ALA A 90 5.37 -7.56 11.95
N PRO A 91 4.21 -6.95 12.25
CA PRO A 91 3.80 -5.72 11.61
C PRO A 91 4.92 -4.69 11.71
N ARG A 92 5.19 -3.98 10.60
CA ARG A 92 6.19 -2.90 10.61
C ARG A 92 5.80 -1.90 11.70
N ARG A 93 6.78 -1.40 12.45
CA ARG A 93 6.52 -0.40 13.51
C ARG A 93 5.77 0.84 12.96
N ASP A 94 5.92 1.11 11.68
CA ASP A 94 5.31 2.24 10.98
C ASP A 94 3.83 2.01 10.60
N THR A 95 3.32 0.77 10.70
CA THR A 95 1.88 0.45 10.56
C THR A 95 1.19 0.27 11.89
N GLN A 96 1.84 0.59 13.01
CA GLN A 96 1.07 0.98 14.18
C GLN A 96 0.24 2.18 13.76
N VAL A 97 -1.07 1.99 13.68
CA VAL A 97 -2.03 3.09 13.83
C VAL A 97 -1.63 3.73 15.15
N GLN A 98 -0.75 4.71 15.06
CA GLN A 98 -0.47 5.60 16.13
C GLN A 98 -1.80 6.32 16.25
N VAL A 99 -2.61 5.86 17.19
CA VAL A 99 -3.62 6.69 17.81
C VAL A 99 -2.81 7.87 18.29
N GLN A 100 -2.71 8.90 17.45
CA GLN A 100 -2.15 10.18 17.82
C GLN A 100 -3.15 10.67 18.86
N LEU A 101 -2.89 10.31 20.11
CA LEU A 101 -3.40 11.05 21.23
C LEU A 101 -3.06 12.51 20.88
N PRO A 102 -4.06 13.40 20.75
CA PRO A 102 -3.82 14.74 20.25
C PRO A 102 -2.69 15.31 21.11
N ARG A 103 -1.56 15.62 20.45
CA ARG A 103 -0.39 16.19 21.11
C ARG A 103 -0.91 17.37 21.90
N ALA A 104 -0.96 17.22 23.23
CA ALA A 104 -1.46 18.26 24.09
C ALA A 104 -0.59 19.48 23.78
N ASN A 105 -1.20 20.50 23.16
CA ASN A 105 -0.51 21.73 22.84
C ASN A 105 -0.28 22.43 24.17
N HIS A 106 0.80 22.05 24.87
CA HIS A 106 1.17 22.58 26.18
C HIS A 106 1.22 24.12 26.16
N SER A 107 1.55 24.71 25.01
CA SER A 107 1.49 26.15 24.77
C SER A 107 0.08 26.73 24.91
N ALA A 108 -0.94 26.08 24.35
CA ALA A 108 -2.34 26.53 24.48
C ALA A 108 -2.83 26.37 25.93
N MET A 109 -2.47 25.27 26.60
CA MET A 109 -2.82 25.05 28.00
C MET A 109 -2.19 26.11 28.92
N LEU A 110 -0.90 26.44 28.71
CA LEU A 110 -0.22 27.51 29.44
C LEU A 110 -0.84 28.89 29.16
N ALA A 111 -1.24 29.16 27.91
CA ALA A 111 -1.95 30.39 27.57
C ALA A 111 -3.28 30.52 28.31
N PHE A 112 -4.08 29.44 28.39
CA PHE A 112 -5.33 29.45 29.17
C PHE A 112 -5.09 29.65 30.67
N ILE A 113 -4.04 29.03 31.23
CA ILE A 113 -3.67 29.22 32.64
C ILE A 113 -3.28 30.68 32.89
N LEU A 114 -2.39 31.25 32.06
CA LEU A 114 -1.97 32.64 32.19
C LEU A 114 -3.13 33.63 32.01
N LEU A 115 -4.01 33.38 31.03
CA LEU A 115 -5.21 34.18 30.83
C LEU A 115 -6.13 34.12 32.05
N SER A 116 -6.32 32.94 32.64
CA SER A 116 -7.15 32.79 33.84
C SER A 116 -6.58 33.56 35.03
N TYR A 117 -5.27 33.53 35.24
CA TYR A 117 -4.61 34.32 36.30
C TYR A 117 -4.70 35.82 36.04
N ALA A 118 -4.55 36.27 34.79
CA ALA A 118 -4.70 37.68 34.44
C ALA A 118 -6.15 38.18 34.67
N LEU A 119 -7.15 37.36 34.35
CA LEU A 119 -8.56 37.68 34.54
C LEU A 119 -8.92 37.70 36.03
N LEU A 120 -8.39 36.75 36.81
CA LEU A 120 -8.57 36.71 38.26
C LEU A 120 -7.88 37.91 38.93
N PHE A 121 -6.67 38.29 38.49
CA PHE A 121 -6.00 39.51 38.93
C PHE A 121 -6.83 40.75 38.61
N PHE A 122 -7.36 40.87 37.39
CA PHE A 122 -8.23 41.99 37.02
C PHE A 122 -9.47 42.06 37.90
N LEU A 123 -10.16 40.93 38.14
CA LEU A 123 -11.34 40.90 39.01
C LEU A 123 -11.00 41.28 40.45
N LEU A 124 -9.89 40.78 40.99
CA LEU A 124 -9.46 41.08 42.36
C LEU A 124 -9.12 42.57 42.56
N PHE A 125 -8.59 43.24 41.54
CA PHE A 125 -8.24 44.65 41.57
C PHE A 125 -9.36 45.58 41.09
N SER A 126 -10.36 45.07 40.37
CA SER A 126 -11.55 45.84 39.96
C SER A 126 -12.50 46.11 41.12
N ASP A 127 -12.47 45.31 42.19
CA ASP A 127 -13.21 45.58 43.44
C ASP A 127 -12.50 46.61 44.35
N TRP A 128 -11.35 47.15 43.93
CA TRP A 128 -10.54 48.10 44.70
C TRP A 128 -10.36 49.47 44.01
N PHE A 129 -11.21 49.80 43.05
CA PHE A 129 -11.36 51.14 42.45
C PHE A 129 -12.84 51.49 42.30
#